data_AF-A0A955ALF0-F1
#
_entry.id   AF-A0A955ALF0-F1
#
_cell.length_a   1.000
_cell.length_b   1.000
_cell.length_c   1.000
_cell.angle_alpha   90.00
_cell.angle_beta   90.00
_cell.angle_gamma   90.00
#
_symmetry.space_group_name_H-M   'P 1'
#
loop_
_entity.id
_entity.type
_entity.pdbx_description
1 polymer ?
#
loop_
_entity_poly.entity_id
_entity_poly.type
_entity_poly.pdbx_seq_one_letter_code
_entity_poly.pdbx_strand_id
1 'polypeptide(L)'
;MSRLGRILLLLGLGLGVFHVDLAFGQRNSENRLEKEHELGMLFVNGKHLPPPYVISVDGESVRVNGSVYPIPADEYLAEEGWSRSDGSARFVSQRELEGRRPRTSNAQRWAFGLCDALDNDALVVAFDQVEPVVLYDTISQGVFCTAALAEPPSVKQLDEVTAFAPNDRERWVQWLMSFQPEPALSTWLTQRASKFRLAQDANERQIRAFERLELATYPLNMMAMLLGVIGLGHSLRWHTHLLPAAESLKGMKVALTLIVGMSAIDLVWTILSIQAGKMTEMNPIAAQFVGTPSGLALFKLTATGTACLALYWKREHPRIQLATWWMCLVCVLLTFRWIVVDSAM
;
A
#
# COMPACT_ATOMS: atom_id res chain seq x y z
N MET A 1 -17.73 27.25 -31.94
CA MET A 1 -16.45 27.76 -31.41
C MET A 1 -16.73 28.68 -30.25
N SER A 2 -16.64 28.17 -29.02
CA SER A 2 -16.99 28.92 -27.81
C SER A 2 -16.35 28.30 -26.56
N ARG A 3 -15.53 29.10 -25.88
CA ARG A 3 -15.39 29.21 -24.40
C ARG A 3 -15.35 27.91 -23.56
N LEU A 4 -14.54 26.93 -23.94
CA LEU A 4 -14.24 25.74 -23.12
C LEU A 4 -12.73 25.44 -23.10
N GLY A 5 -11.93 26.46 -22.76
CA GLY A 5 -10.45 26.38 -22.82
C GLY A 5 -9.73 27.01 -21.63
N ARG A 6 -10.36 27.18 -20.46
CA ARG A 6 -9.73 27.85 -19.30
C ARG A 6 -10.07 27.26 -17.92
N ILE A 7 -10.50 26.00 -17.84
CA ILE A 7 -10.72 25.34 -16.55
C ILE A 7 -10.12 23.93 -16.63
N LEU A 8 -8.80 23.81 -16.53
CA LEU A 8 -8.13 22.58 -16.06
C LEU A 8 -6.65 22.85 -15.73
N LEU A 9 -6.45 23.80 -14.81
CA LEU A 9 -5.14 24.10 -14.24
C LEU A 9 -5.39 24.48 -12.78
N LEU A 10 -5.86 23.52 -11.96
CA LEU A 10 -6.05 23.66 -10.51
C LEU A 10 -6.54 22.32 -9.91
N LEU A 11 -5.71 21.28 -9.97
CA LEU A 11 -5.80 20.13 -9.04
C LEU A 11 -4.39 19.53 -8.88
N GLY A 12 -3.50 20.39 -8.41
CA GLY A 12 -2.27 20.00 -7.75
C GLY A 12 -2.50 20.06 -6.25
N LEU A 13 -1.95 19.06 -5.56
CA LEU A 13 -1.62 19.00 -4.13
C LEU A 13 -2.74 18.66 -3.14
N GLY A 14 -2.58 17.47 -2.57
CA GLY A 14 -3.06 17.08 -1.24
C GLY A 14 -2.09 16.11 -0.55
N LEU A 15 -0.78 16.19 -0.87
CA LEU A 15 0.27 15.62 -0.02
C LEU A 15 0.79 16.77 0.83
N GLY A 16 0.23 16.90 2.03
CA GLY A 16 0.73 17.80 3.05
C GLY A 16 2.10 17.34 3.52
N VAL A 17 3.15 17.90 2.91
CA VAL A 17 4.47 17.95 3.54
C VAL A 17 4.32 18.91 4.72
N PHE A 18 4.26 18.36 5.93
CA PHE A 18 4.38 19.16 7.15
C PHE A 18 5.80 19.75 7.17
N HIS A 19 5.91 21.04 6.82
CA HIS A 19 7.10 21.82 7.12
C HIS A 19 7.09 22.11 8.63
N VAL A 20 7.90 21.38 9.38
CA VAL A 20 8.26 21.77 10.74
C VAL A 20 9.22 22.95 10.62
N ASP A 21 8.72 24.15 10.89
CA ASP A 21 9.56 25.32 11.11
C ASP A 21 10.37 25.11 12.40
N LEU A 22 11.59 24.57 12.26
CA LEU A 22 12.59 24.57 13.32
C LEU A 22 13.16 25.99 13.45
N ALA A 23 12.38 26.87 14.09
CA ALA A 23 12.86 28.15 14.57
C ALA A 23 13.85 27.90 15.75
N PHE A 24 15.11 27.65 15.42
CA PHE A 24 16.22 27.68 16.38
C PHE A 24 16.53 29.12 16.77
N GLY A 25 15.67 29.70 17.60
CA GLY A 25 15.95 30.96 18.29
C GLY A 25 17.02 30.72 19.35
N GLN A 26 18.15 31.44 19.24
CA GLN A 26 19.13 31.58 20.32
C GLN A 26 18.44 32.20 21.55
N ARG A 27 17.94 31.36 22.45
CA ARG A 27 17.42 31.74 23.77
C ARG A 27 18.35 31.21 24.86
N ASN A 28 18.52 32.06 25.87
CA ASN A 28 19.46 31.95 26.98
C ASN A 28 19.70 30.53 27.51
N SER A 29 20.97 30.26 27.78
CA SER A 29 21.61 29.02 28.19
C SER A 29 21.30 28.53 29.61
N GLU A 30 20.03 28.56 30.02
CA GLU A 30 19.54 27.83 31.20
C GLU A 30 18.55 26.74 30.77
N ASN A 31 19.07 25.84 29.95
CA ASN A 31 18.90 24.38 29.94
C ASN A 31 17.72 23.77 30.73
N ARG A 32 16.51 23.91 30.23
CA ARG A 32 15.48 22.88 30.42
C ARG A 32 14.78 22.64 29.08
N LEU A 33 15.16 21.55 28.42
CA LEU A 33 14.41 20.94 27.31
C LEU A 33 13.08 20.36 27.83
N GLU A 34 12.35 21.09 28.67
CA GLU A 34 11.02 20.68 29.12
C GLU A 34 10.04 20.95 27.98
N LYS A 35 9.99 20.01 27.05
CA LYS A 35 8.97 19.95 26.01
C LYS A 35 7.96 18.89 26.44
N GLU A 36 6.68 19.26 26.42
CA GLU A 36 5.58 18.34 26.59
C GLU A 36 5.30 17.63 25.27
N HIS A 37 5.28 16.31 25.29
CA HIS A 37 4.91 15.48 24.14
C HIS A 37 3.61 14.72 24.45
N GLU A 38 2.65 14.80 23.54
CA GLU A 38 1.33 14.15 23.68
C GLU A 38 1.18 12.87 22.83
N LEU A 39 2.14 12.62 21.92
CA LEU A 39 2.10 11.53 20.94
C LEU A 39 3.03 10.37 21.34
N GLY A 40 2.83 9.23 20.68
CA GLY A 40 3.63 8.03 20.87
C GLY A 40 3.25 7.23 22.13
N MET A 41 4.05 6.21 22.40
CA MET A 41 3.85 5.34 23.55
C MET A 41 5.20 4.99 24.18
N LEU A 42 5.31 5.14 25.49
CA LEU A 42 6.53 4.87 26.23
C LEU A 42 6.31 3.80 27.29
N PHE A 43 7.03 2.69 27.17
CA PHE A 43 7.18 1.69 28.21
C PHE A 43 8.57 1.77 28.81
N VAL A 44 8.64 1.80 30.13
CA VAL A 44 9.91 1.73 30.85
C VAL A 44 9.84 0.71 31.95
N ASN A 45 10.78 -0.23 31.94
CA ASN A 45 10.88 -1.32 32.91
C ASN A 45 9.56 -2.08 33.03
N GLY A 46 8.94 -2.30 31.87
CA GLY A 46 7.68 -3.00 31.72
C GLY A 46 6.44 -2.22 32.17
N LYS A 47 6.58 -0.96 32.59
CA LYS A 47 5.46 -0.08 32.95
C LYS A 47 5.19 0.92 31.85
N HIS A 48 3.92 1.07 31.48
CA HIS A 48 3.48 2.12 30.57
C HIS A 48 3.49 3.47 31.29
N LEU A 49 4.01 4.49 30.63
CA LEU A 49 3.92 5.87 31.06
C LEU A 49 2.87 6.59 30.20
N PRO A 50 1.79 7.12 30.78
CA PRO A 50 0.80 7.87 30.02
C PRO A 50 1.35 9.26 29.65
N PRO A 51 0.95 9.81 28.48
CA PRO A 51 1.20 11.22 28.16
C PRO A 51 0.41 12.14 29.10
N PRO A 52 0.82 13.42 29.25
CA PRO A 52 1.94 14.07 28.56
C PRO A 52 3.32 13.61 29.07
N TYR A 53 4.30 13.60 28.18
CA TYR A 53 5.70 13.28 28.49
C TYR A 53 6.51 14.56 28.67
N VAL A 54 7.00 14.80 29.89
CA VAL A 54 7.95 15.87 30.21
C VAL A 54 9.34 15.27 30.26
N ILE A 55 10.11 15.45 29.18
CA ILE A 55 11.49 14.97 29.09
C ILE A 55 12.42 16.08 29.59
N SER A 56 13.38 15.75 30.43
CA SER A 56 14.40 16.70 30.90
C SER A 56 15.74 15.99 31.05
N VAL A 57 16.82 16.72 30.85
CA VAL A 57 18.19 16.20 30.99
C VAL A 57 18.82 16.81 32.22
N ASP A 58 19.27 15.98 33.15
CA ASP A 58 19.93 16.37 34.39
C ASP A 58 21.32 15.71 34.44
N GLY A 59 22.32 16.45 33.96
CA GLY A 59 23.69 15.95 33.79
C GLY A 59 23.78 14.79 32.79
N GLU A 60 24.16 13.62 33.29
CA GLU A 60 24.25 12.35 32.55
C GLU A 60 23.03 11.45 32.81
N SER A 61 21.88 12.04 33.14
CA SER A 61 20.63 11.30 33.31
C SER A 61 19.51 11.97 32.53
N VAL A 62 18.60 11.16 31.97
CA VAL A 62 17.37 11.68 31.37
C VAL A 62 16.23 11.36 32.30
N ARG A 63 15.35 12.35 32.52
CA ARG A 63 14.13 12.20 33.29
C ARG A 63 12.92 12.35 32.39
N VAL A 64 11.96 11.47 32.55
CA VAL A 64 10.64 11.51 31.90
C VAL A 64 9.58 11.52 33.01
N ASN A 65 8.74 12.54 33.05
CA ASN A 65 7.74 12.72 34.12
C ASN A 65 8.36 12.67 35.53
N GLY A 66 9.59 13.19 35.67
CA GLY A 66 10.33 13.26 36.93
C GLY A 66 11.07 11.99 37.37
N SER A 67 10.80 10.83 36.76
CA SER A 67 11.53 9.58 37.03
C SER A 67 12.87 9.58 36.30
N VAL A 68 13.92 9.00 36.89
CA VAL A 68 15.25 8.91 36.25
C VAL A 68 15.32 7.66 35.37
N TYR A 69 15.80 7.83 34.14
CA TYR A 69 15.93 6.77 33.15
C TYR A 69 17.40 6.49 32.87
N PRO A 70 17.80 5.20 32.83
CA PRO A 70 19.15 4.84 32.48
C PRO A 70 19.38 5.14 31.01
N ILE A 71 20.47 5.86 30.73
CA ILE A 71 20.98 6.02 29.37
C ILE A 71 21.85 4.80 29.05
N PRO A 72 21.71 4.19 27.86
CA PRO A 72 22.60 3.12 27.43
C PRO A 72 24.06 3.59 27.47
N ALA A 73 24.99 2.71 27.85
CA ALA A 73 26.41 3.06 27.91
C ALA A 73 26.95 3.55 26.55
N ASP A 74 27.93 4.46 26.61
CA ASP A 74 28.45 5.37 25.58
C ASP A 74 28.79 4.81 24.19
N GLU A 75 28.82 3.48 24.02
CA GLU A 75 29.39 2.85 22.83
C GLU A 75 28.48 2.94 21.59
N TYR A 76 27.18 3.25 21.76
CA TYR A 76 26.19 2.98 20.72
C TYR A 76 25.72 4.19 19.88
N LEU A 77 25.73 5.42 20.43
CA LEU A 77 25.25 6.62 19.71
C LEU A 77 26.23 7.16 18.65
N ALA A 78 27.37 6.51 18.46
CA ALA A 78 28.46 7.02 17.62
C ALA A 78 28.39 6.57 16.16
N GLU A 79 27.77 5.42 15.82
CA GLU A 79 28.05 4.80 14.50
C GLU A 79 26.88 4.47 13.56
N GLU A 80 25.63 4.14 13.98
CA GLU A 80 24.70 3.52 12.99
C GLU A 80 23.28 4.10 12.78
N GLY A 81 22.65 4.81 13.72
CA GLY A 81 21.16 4.87 13.66
C GLY A 81 20.48 6.15 13.18
N TRP A 82 20.98 7.33 13.54
CA TRP A 82 20.17 8.55 13.53
C TRP A 82 20.48 9.50 12.36
N SER A 83 21.30 9.07 11.41
CA SER A 83 21.50 9.82 10.17
C SER A 83 20.31 9.57 9.26
N ARG A 84 19.27 10.40 9.39
CA ARG A 84 18.17 10.59 8.44
C ARG A 84 18.68 10.28 7.02
N SER A 85 18.28 9.16 6.43
CA SER A 85 18.63 8.74 5.07
C SER A 85 17.85 9.56 4.02
N ASP A 86 17.69 10.85 4.26
CA ASP A 86 17.21 11.77 3.24
C ASP A 86 18.36 11.98 2.26
N GLY A 87 18.32 11.23 1.15
CA GLY A 87 19.37 11.05 0.15
C GLY A 87 19.76 12.29 -0.66
N SER A 88 19.99 13.44 -0.01
CA SER A 88 20.35 14.70 -0.66
C SER A 88 21.57 15.41 -0.05
N ALA A 89 22.29 14.80 0.89
CA ALA A 89 23.51 15.38 1.44
C ALA A 89 24.67 15.32 0.42
N ARG A 90 24.79 16.38 -0.37
CA ARG A 90 26.02 16.75 -1.10
C ARG A 90 27.22 16.62 -0.16
N PHE A 91 28.26 15.95 -0.65
CA PHE A 91 29.59 15.84 -0.05
C PHE A 91 30.13 17.21 0.41
N VAL A 92 29.79 17.62 1.63
CA VAL A 92 30.52 18.65 2.35
C VAL A 92 31.68 17.93 3.03
N SER A 93 32.90 18.28 2.64
CA SER A 93 34.13 17.65 3.11
C SER A 93 34.21 17.70 4.64
N GLN A 94 34.20 16.51 5.23
CA GLN A 94 34.24 16.22 6.67
C GLN A 94 35.44 16.85 7.42
N ARG A 95 36.45 17.34 6.69
CA ARG A 95 37.71 17.87 7.25
C ARG A 95 37.67 19.31 7.79
N GLU A 96 36.62 20.09 7.54
CA GLU A 96 36.53 21.49 8.05
C GLU A 96 35.62 21.67 9.27
N LEU A 97 34.90 20.62 9.70
CA LEU A 97 33.94 20.69 10.82
C LEU A 97 34.42 20.07 12.14
N GLU A 98 35.61 19.43 12.15
CA GLU A 98 36.15 18.75 13.34
C GLU A 98 36.58 19.70 14.48
N GLY A 99 36.65 21.00 14.25
CA GLY A 99 37.27 21.92 15.22
C GLY A 99 36.41 22.38 16.39
N ARG A 100 35.06 22.32 16.34
CA ARG A 100 34.25 23.15 17.26
C ARG A 100 32.84 22.70 17.63
N ARG A 101 32.42 21.46 17.35
CA ARG A 101 31.10 21.02 17.85
C ARG A 101 31.20 20.77 19.36
N PRO A 102 30.43 21.48 20.20
CA PRO A 102 30.36 21.16 21.63
C PRO A 102 29.93 19.69 21.76
N ARG A 103 30.65 18.93 22.60
CA ARG A 103 30.29 17.54 22.91
C ARG A 103 28.92 17.55 23.57
N THR A 104 27.86 17.26 22.81
CA THR A 104 26.55 16.95 23.36
C THR A 104 26.68 15.68 24.18
N SER A 105 26.27 15.74 25.46
CA SER A 105 26.28 14.56 26.34
C SER A 105 25.40 13.45 25.75
N ASN A 106 25.65 12.20 26.12
CA ASN A 106 24.86 11.08 25.63
C ASN A 106 23.42 11.16 26.13
N ALA A 107 23.22 11.69 27.34
CA ALA A 107 21.90 12.04 27.86
C ALA A 107 21.14 13.00 26.93
N GLN A 108 21.80 14.05 26.42
CA GLN A 108 21.17 14.98 25.49
C GLN A 108 20.78 14.31 24.18
N ARG A 109 21.68 13.53 23.57
CA ARG A 109 21.39 12.82 22.31
C ARG A 109 20.24 11.84 22.47
N TRP A 110 20.22 11.09 23.58
CA TRP A 110 19.15 10.15 23.88
C TRP A 110 17.81 10.86 24.09
N ALA A 111 17.81 11.96 24.87
CA ALA A 111 16.61 12.77 25.05
C ALA A 111 16.07 13.31 23.71
N PHE A 112 16.95 13.80 22.84
CA PHE A 112 16.55 14.24 21.49
C PHE A 112 15.96 13.09 20.67
N GLY A 113 16.58 11.91 20.69
CA GLY A 113 16.05 10.75 19.97
C GLY A 113 14.69 10.30 20.51
N LEU A 114 14.53 10.29 21.84
CA LEU A 114 13.25 9.97 22.47
C LEU A 114 12.17 11.00 22.12
N CYS A 115 12.49 12.29 22.16
CA CYS A 115 11.59 13.36 21.73
C CYS A 115 11.16 13.18 20.28
N ASP A 116 12.10 12.92 19.36
CA ASP A 116 11.80 12.70 17.95
C ASP A 116 10.96 11.44 17.74
N ALA A 117 11.26 10.34 18.43
CA ALA A 117 10.46 9.12 18.38
C ALA A 117 9.00 9.37 18.81
N LEU A 118 8.80 10.04 19.94
CA LEU A 118 7.47 10.35 20.46
C LEU A 118 6.72 11.35 19.57
N ASP A 119 7.39 12.38 19.06
CA ASP A 119 6.81 13.36 18.11
C ASP A 119 6.35 12.68 16.80
N ASN A 120 6.99 11.57 16.41
CA ASN A 120 6.61 10.76 15.24
C ASN A 120 5.65 9.59 15.58
N ASP A 121 4.99 9.64 16.75
CA ASP A 121 4.01 8.62 17.18
C ASP A 121 4.60 7.18 17.23
N ALA A 122 5.89 7.08 17.58
CA ALA A 122 6.59 5.80 17.75
C ALA A 122 6.23 5.14 19.09
N LEU A 123 6.40 3.81 19.14
CA LEU A 123 6.34 3.04 20.37
C LEU A 123 7.76 2.76 20.86
N VAL A 124 8.07 3.20 22.06
CA VAL A 124 9.38 3.04 22.70
C VAL A 124 9.27 2.08 23.88
N VAL A 125 10.10 1.04 23.89
CA VAL A 125 10.24 0.13 25.03
C VAL A 125 11.67 0.22 25.55
N ALA A 126 11.83 0.71 26.77
CA ALA A 126 13.11 0.82 27.45
C ALA A 126 13.15 -0.12 28.66
N PHE A 127 14.25 -0.87 28.80
CA PHE A 127 14.55 -1.63 30.00
C PHE A 127 15.86 -1.14 30.61
N ASP A 128 16.02 -1.32 31.91
CA ASP A 128 17.24 -0.94 32.62
C ASP A 128 18.47 -1.64 32.01
N GLN A 129 19.49 -0.84 31.71
CA GLN A 129 20.77 -1.29 31.16
C GLN A 129 20.69 -1.96 29.78
N VAL A 130 19.56 -1.84 29.08
CA VAL A 130 19.36 -2.37 27.72
C VAL A 130 19.01 -1.23 26.79
N GLU A 131 19.41 -1.38 25.53
CA GLU A 131 19.06 -0.44 24.48
C GLU A 131 17.53 -0.34 24.32
N PRO A 132 16.96 0.88 24.29
CA PRO A 132 15.54 1.02 24.04
C PRO A 132 15.21 0.63 22.60
N VAL A 133 14.15 -0.14 22.44
CA VAL A 133 13.61 -0.48 21.12
C VAL A 133 12.60 0.57 20.72
N VAL A 134 12.79 1.18 19.54
CA VAL A 134 11.90 2.18 18.98
C VAL A 134 11.22 1.63 17.74
N LEU A 135 9.89 1.49 17.78
CA LEU A 135 9.07 0.98 16.70
C LEU A 135 8.37 2.14 15.99
N TYR A 136 8.95 2.61 14.89
CA TYR A 136 8.42 3.72 14.09
C TYR A 136 7.28 3.30 13.16
N ASP A 137 7.37 2.11 12.58
CA ASP A 137 6.43 1.67 11.57
C ASP A 137 5.16 1.04 12.18
N THR A 138 4.04 1.19 11.48
CA THR A 138 2.74 0.69 11.93
C THR A 138 2.70 -0.84 12.05
N ILE A 139 3.55 -1.56 11.30
CA ILE A 139 3.57 -3.02 11.31
C ILE A 139 4.18 -3.50 12.62
N SER A 140 5.39 -3.04 12.95
CA SER A 140 6.08 -3.42 14.19
C SER A 140 5.28 -3.05 15.43
N GLN A 141 4.68 -1.85 15.44
CA GLN A 141 3.78 -1.45 16.52
C GLN A 141 2.54 -2.36 16.62
N GLY A 142 1.96 -2.75 15.49
CA GLY A 142 0.79 -3.64 15.45
C GLY A 142 1.10 -5.05 15.94
N VAL A 143 2.27 -5.58 15.60
CA VAL A 143 2.81 -6.85 16.08
C VAL A 143 3.00 -6.78 17.61
N PHE A 144 3.63 -5.72 18.11
CA PHE A 144 3.77 -5.48 19.55
C PHE A 144 2.42 -5.43 20.26
N CYS A 145 1.48 -4.60 19.79
CA CYS A 145 0.16 -4.45 20.43
C CYS A 145 -0.61 -5.77 20.45
N THR A 146 -0.48 -6.58 19.39
CA THR A 146 -1.13 -7.89 19.29
C THR A 146 -0.56 -8.90 20.29
N ALA A 147 0.76 -8.88 20.53
CA ALA A 147 1.38 -9.72 21.55
C ALA A 147 1.04 -9.23 22.97
N ALA A 148 1.10 -7.92 23.22
CA ALA A 148 0.84 -7.31 24.53
C ALA A 148 -0.62 -7.48 25.02
N LEU A 149 -1.57 -7.68 24.09
CA LEU A 149 -2.98 -7.95 24.40
C LEU A 149 -3.32 -9.45 24.53
N ALA A 150 -2.38 -10.35 24.26
CA ALA A 150 -2.65 -11.79 24.26
C ALA A 150 -2.45 -12.40 25.67
N GLU A 151 -3.41 -13.21 26.12
CA GLU A 151 -3.39 -13.83 27.45
C GLU A 151 -3.46 -15.38 27.36
N PRO A 152 -2.33 -16.11 27.40
CA PRO A 152 -0.95 -15.66 27.20
C PRO A 152 -0.59 -15.47 25.70
N PRO A 153 0.51 -14.77 25.38
CA PRO A 153 1.02 -14.67 24.01
C PRO A 153 1.44 -16.04 23.45
N SER A 154 1.11 -16.31 22.18
CA SER A 154 1.59 -17.49 21.46
C SER A 154 3.09 -17.42 21.18
N VAL A 155 3.74 -18.59 21.02
CA VAL A 155 5.18 -18.67 20.69
C VAL A 155 5.52 -17.83 19.45
N LYS A 156 4.68 -17.87 18.41
CA LYS A 156 4.87 -17.08 17.19
C LYS A 156 4.85 -15.57 17.47
N GLN A 157 3.91 -15.08 18.28
CA GLN A 157 3.84 -13.65 18.63
C GLN A 157 5.07 -13.20 19.44
N LEU A 158 5.57 -14.05 20.33
CA LEU A 158 6.78 -13.78 21.10
C LEU A 158 8.02 -13.74 20.19
N ASP A 159 8.14 -14.67 19.25
CA ASP A 159 9.24 -14.70 18.29
C ASP A 159 9.23 -13.46 17.38
N GLU A 160 8.05 -13.05 16.91
CA GLU A 160 7.90 -11.84 16.07
C GLU A 160 8.27 -10.56 16.82
N VAL A 161 7.84 -10.39 18.08
CA VAL A 161 8.17 -9.18 18.86
C VAL A 161 9.63 -9.17 19.31
N THR A 162 10.18 -10.33 19.70
CA THR A 162 11.57 -10.40 20.17
C THR A 162 12.59 -10.26 19.04
N ALA A 163 12.16 -10.40 17.79
CA ALA A 163 12.99 -10.07 16.62
C ALA A 163 13.40 -8.59 16.59
N PHE A 164 12.65 -7.68 17.24
CA PHE A 164 13.03 -6.27 17.39
C PHE A 164 14.14 -6.05 18.43
N ALA A 165 14.40 -7.04 19.28
CA ALA A 165 15.31 -6.94 20.43
C ALA A 165 16.14 -8.23 20.61
N PRO A 166 16.95 -8.62 19.62
CA PRO A 166 17.61 -9.94 19.61
C PRO A 166 18.53 -10.15 20.83
N ASN A 167 19.14 -9.08 21.35
CA ASN A 167 20.06 -9.13 22.48
C ASN A 167 19.36 -9.28 23.85
N ASP A 168 18.05 -9.09 23.94
CA ASP A 168 17.31 -9.12 25.21
C ASP A 168 16.01 -9.93 25.13
N ARG A 169 16.00 -10.95 24.25
CA ARG A 169 14.84 -11.81 23.99
C ARG A 169 14.21 -12.37 25.26
N GLU A 170 15.02 -12.87 26.20
CA GLU A 170 14.50 -13.49 27.43
C GLU A 170 13.70 -12.51 28.29
N ARG A 171 14.18 -11.27 28.43
CA ARG A 171 13.50 -10.24 29.23
C ARG A 171 12.21 -9.79 28.57
N TRP A 172 12.21 -9.61 27.26
CA TRP A 172 10.99 -9.31 26.49
C TRP A 172 9.94 -10.41 26.64
N VAL A 173 10.33 -11.69 26.54
CA VAL A 173 9.41 -12.81 26.75
C VAL A 173 8.86 -12.82 28.18
N GLN A 174 9.72 -12.69 29.18
CA GLN A 174 9.30 -12.67 30.59
C GLN A 174 8.35 -11.51 30.89
N TRP A 175 8.65 -10.32 30.36
CA TRP A 175 7.79 -9.16 30.49
C TRP A 175 6.44 -9.40 29.82
N LEU A 176 6.39 -9.75 28.53
CA LEU A 176 5.13 -9.95 27.79
C LEU A 176 4.26 -11.05 28.40
N MET A 177 4.87 -12.11 28.97
CA MET A 177 4.12 -13.17 29.67
C MET A 177 3.49 -12.72 30.98
N SER A 178 4.06 -11.71 31.64
CA SER A 178 3.59 -11.17 32.93
C SER A 178 2.88 -9.82 32.80
N PHE A 179 2.88 -9.24 31.60
CA PHE A 179 2.35 -7.92 31.35
C PHE A 179 0.82 -7.94 31.39
N GLN A 180 0.25 -7.11 32.25
CA GLN A 180 -1.20 -6.88 32.35
C GLN A 180 -1.47 -5.40 32.09
N PRO A 181 -1.96 -5.02 30.89
CA PRO A 181 -2.20 -3.62 30.58
C PRO A 181 -3.35 -3.07 31.43
N GLU A 182 -3.18 -1.85 31.95
CA GLU A 182 -4.26 -1.12 32.60
C GLU A 182 -5.45 -0.91 31.63
N PRO A 183 -6.70 -0.79 32.10
CA PRO A 183 -7.88 -0.71 31.23
C PRO A 183 -7.81 0.41 30.16
N ALA A 184 -7.26 1.57 30.53
CA ALA A 184 -7.06 2.68 29.59
C ALA A 184 -6.05 2.33 28.49
N LEU A 185 -4.93 1.70 28.86
CA LEU A 185 -3.91 1.24 27.93
C LEU A 185 -4.43 0.11 27.05
N SER A 186 -5.17 -0.85 27.60
CA SER A 186 -5.78 -1.95 26.85
C SER A 186 -6.72 -1.44 25.76
N THR A 187 -7.51 -0.40 26.06
CA THR A 187 -8.38 0.25 25.07
C THR A 187 -7.56 0.84 23.91
N TRP A 188 -6.48 1.55 24.23
CA TRP A 188 -5.59 2.13 23.21
C TRP A 188 -4.90 1.06 22.37
N LEU A 189 -4.30 0.05 23.02
CA LEU A 189 -3.62 -1.06 22.34
C LEU A 189 -4.59 -1.79 21.40
N THR A 190 -5.85 -1.97 21.82
CA THR A 190 -6.90 -2.60 21.01
C THR A 190 -7.22 -1.76 19.78
N GLN A 191 -7.32 -0.44 19.95
CA GLN A 191 -7.54 0.46 18.83
C GLN A 191 -6.38 0.42 17.83
N ARG A 192 -5.12 0.44 18.30
CA ARG A 192 -3.92 0.35 17.44
C ARG A 192 -3.84 -0.99 16.72
N ALA A 193 -4.01 -2.09 17.47
CA ALA A 193 -4.00 -3.45 16.92
C ALA A 193 -5.13 -3.67 15.89
N SER A 194 -6.32 -3.10 16.10
CA SER A 194 -7.42 -3.21 15.13
C SER A 194 -7.13 -2.49 13.82
N LYS A 195 -6.52 -1.29 13.86
CA LYS A 195 -6.06 -0.58 12.64
C LYS A 195 -5.05 -1.42 11.86
N PHE A 196 -4.08 -1.99 12.57
CA PHE A 196 -3.10 -2.88 11.97
C PHE A 196 -3.73 -4.11 11.32
N ARG A 197 -4.63 -4.82 12.04
CA ARG A 197 -5.35 -5.98 11.49
C ARG A 197 -6.18 -5.63 10.27
N LEU A 198 -6.88 -4.49 10.27
CA LEU A 198 -7.65 -4.04 9.11
C LEU A 198 -6.76 -3.80 7.89
N ALA A 199 -5.58 -3.21 8.08
CA ALA A 199 -4.60 -3.00 7.01
C ALA A 199 -4.00 -4.33 6.52
N GLN A 200 -3.64 -5.23 7.45
CA GLN A 200 -3.12 -6.55 7.11
C GLN A 200 -4.16 -7.38 6.35
N ASP A 201 -5.41 -7.43 6.83
CA ASP A 201 -6.51 -8.14 6.18
C ASP A 201 -6.79 -7.57 4.78
N ALA A 202 -6.67 -6.26 4.60
CA ALA A 202 -6.81 -5.63 3.28
C ALA A 202 -5.67 -6.04 2.34
N ASN A 203 -4.43 -6.02 2.82
CA ASN A 203 -3.26 -6.45 2.07
C ASN A 203 -3.32 -7.94 1.72
N GLU A 204 -3.66 -8.81 2.66
CA GLU A 204 -3.82 -10.25 2.41
C GLU A 204 -4.93 -10.52 1.39
N ARG A 205 -6.05 -9.77 1.44
CA ARG A 205 -7.09 -9.88 0.42
C ARG A 205 -6.58 -9.49 -0.96
N GLN A 206 -5.73 -8.46 -1.07
CA GLN A 206 -5.10 -8.08 -2.32
C GLN A 206 -4.10 -9.12 -2.83
N ILE A 207 -3.25 -9.65 -1.94
CA ILE A 207 -2.28 -10.70 -2.28
C ILE A 207 -3.01 -11.96 -2.78
N ARG A 208 -4.02 -12.44 -2.04
CA ARG A 208 -4.82 -13.61 -2.46
C ARG A 208 -5.58 -13.36 -3.77
N ALA A 209 -6.00 -12.13 -4.04
CA ALA A 209 -6.61 -11.78 -5.31
C ALA A 209 -5.58 -11.83 -6.46
N PHE A 210 -4.36 -11.35 -6.22
CA PHE A 210 -3.26 -11.41 -7.16
C PHE A 210 -2.82 -12.86 -7.47
N GLU A 211 -2.69 -13.71 -6.45
CA GLU A 211 -2.37 -15.13 -6.63
C GLU A 211 -3.43 -15.86 -7.46
N ARG A 212 -4.72 -15.60 -7.19
CA ARG A 212 -5.82 -16.15 -8.00
C ARG A 212 -5.78 -15.67 -9.44
N LEU A 213 -5.44 -14.40 -9.65
CA LEU A 213 -5.23 -13.83 -10.96
C LEU A 213 -4.10 -14.58 -11.69
N GLU A 214 -2.93 -14.69 -11.07
CA GLU A 214 -1.77 -15.37 -11.66
C GLU A 214 -2.09 -16.82 -12.08
N LEU A 215 -2.81 -17.56 -11.23
CA LEU A 215 -3.28 -18.91 -11.55
C LEU A 215 -4.29 -18.95 -12.71
N ALA A 216 -5.10 -17.91 -12.87
CA ALA A 216 -6.11 -17.80 -13.94
C ALA A 216 -5.52 -17.25 -15.26
N THR A 217 -4.41 -16.53 -15.23
CA THR A 217 -3.79 -15.89 -16.39
C THR A 217 -3.45 -16.90 -17.49
N TYR A 218 -2.77 -18.00 -17.15
CA TYR A 218 -2.38 -19.00 -18.13
C TYR A 218 -3.56 -19.65 -18.88
N PRO A 219 -4.58 -20.24 -18.22
CA PRO A 219 -5.71 -20.83 -18.92
C PRO A 219 -6.51 -19.78 -19.70
N LEU A 220 -6.62 -18.55 -19.18
CA LEU A 220 -7.30 -17.46 -19.88
C LEU A 220 -6.59 -17.06 -21.17
N ASN A 221 -5.25 -16.98 -21.15
CA ASN A 221 -4.43 -16.75 -22.35
C ASN A 221 -4.57 -17.86 -23.38
N MET A 222 -4.59 -19.12 -22.95
CA MET A 222 -4.83 -20.26 -23.83
C MET A 222 -6.21 -20.17 -24.50
N MET A 223 -7.26 -19.89 -23.73
CA MET A 223 -8.61 -19.71 -24.26
C MET A 223 -8.69 -18.53 -25.23
N ALA A 224 -8.04 -17.41 -24.89
CA ALA A 224 -7.95 -16.21 -25.71
C ALA A 224 -7.29 -16.52 -27.07
N MET A 225 -6.15 -17.22 -27.07
CA MET A 225 -5.47 -17.63 -28.30
C MET A 225 -6.32 -18.57 -29.15
N LEU A 226 -6.94 -19.59 -28.54
CA LEU A 226 -7.81 -20.53 -29.26
C LEU A 226 -9.01 -19.80 -29.91
N LEU A 227 -9.70 -18.94 -29.15
CA LEU A 227 -10.81 -18.14 -29.70
C LEU A 227 -10.33 -17.16 -30.78
N GLY A 228 -9.15 -16.55 -30.61
CA GLY A 228 -8.54 -15.67 -31.61
C GLY A 228 -8.26 -16.39 -32.92
N VAL A 229 -7.67 -17.59 -32.87
CA VAL A 229 -7.39 -18.43 -34.05
C VAL A 229 -8.69 -18.90 -34.71
N ILE A 230 -9.68 -19.35 -33.93
CA ILE A 230 -11.00 -19.74 -34.46
C ILE A 230 -11.71 -18.55 -35.10
N GLY A 231 -11.67 -17.38 -34.45
CA GLY A 231 -12.23 -16.12 -34.94
C GLY A 231 -11.58 -15.67 -36.24
N LEU A 232 -10.26 -15.74 -36.33
CA LEU A 232 -9.52 -15.42 -37.54
C LEU A 232 -9.84 -16.40 -38.67
N GLY A 233 -9.82 -17.72 -38.39
CA GLY A 233 -10.16 -18.74 -39.36
C GLY A 233 -11.60 -18.63 -39.87
N HIS A 234 -12.54 -18.34 -38.97
CA HIS A 234 -13.92 -18.02 -39.32
C HIS A 234 -14.00 -16.80 -40.24
N SER A 235 -13.26 -15.74 -39.91
CA SER A 235 -13.24 -14.50 -40.70
C SER A 235 -12.64 -14.74 -42.10
N LEU A 236 -11.57 -15.51 -42.22
CA LEU A 236 -10.95 -15.83 -43.51
C LEU A 236 -11.85 -16.71 -44.38
N ARG A 237 -12.54 -17.69 -43.79
CA ARG A 237 -13.46 -18.59 -44.50
C ARG A 237 -14.69 -17.85 -45.03
N TRP A 238 -15.15 -16.82 -44.31
CA TRP A 238 -16.45 -16.19 -44.54
C TRP A 238 -16.38 -14.82 -45.22
N HIS A 239 -15.36 -14.56 -46.04
CA HIS A 239 -15.25 -13.33 -46.81
C HIS A 239 -16.31 -13.28 -47.92
N THR A 240 -17.48 -12.70 -47.62
CA THR A 240 -18.68 -12.91 -48.45
C THR A 240 -19.11 -11.69 -49.24
N HIS A 241 -19.05 -11.88 -50.56
CA HIS A 241 -20.14 -11.53 -51.47
C HIS A 241 -20.77 -12.76 -52.18
N LEU A 242 -20.32 -14.00 -51.90
CA LEU A 242 -20.60 -15.16 -52.79
C LEU A 242 -21.41 -16.31 -52.17
N LEU A 243 -21.82 -16.26 -50.89
CA LEU A 243 -22.50 -17.38 -50.24
C LEU A 243 -24.04 -17.27 -50.27
N PRO A 244 -24.77 -18.40 -50.35
CA PRO A 244 -26.23 -18.43 -50.20
C PRO A 244 -26.71 -17.86 -48.85
N ALA A 245 -27.91 -17.28 -48.84
CA ALA A 245 -28.47 -16.62 -47.65
C ALA A 245 -28.54 -17.52 -46.40
N ALA A 246 -28.88 -18.80 -46.57
CA ALA A 246 -28.96 -19.77 -45.47
C ALA A 246 -27.60 -20.05 -44.82
N GLU A 247 -26.56 -20.17 -45.63
CA GLU A 247 -25.20 -20.35 -45.13
C GLU A 247 -24.71 -19.08 -44.44
N SER A 248 -24.95 -17.91 -45.04
CA SER A 248 -24.55 -16.62 -44.46
C SER A 248 -25.12 -16.42 -43.04
N LEU A 249 -26.39 -16.80 -42.84
CA LEU A 249 -27.03 -16.76 -41.53
C LEU A 249 -26.33 -17.66 -40.50
N LYS A 250 -25.88 -18.85 -40.91
CA LYS A 250 -25.12 -19.77 -40.04
C LYS A 250 -23.76 -19.18 -39.69
N GLY A 251 -23.05 -18.62 -40.67
CA GLY A 251 -21.77 -17.95 -40.44
C GLY A 251 -21.90 -16.80 -39.45
N MET A 252 -22.89 -15.94 -39.64
CA MET A 252 -23.15 -14.81 -38.76
C MET A 252 -23.48 -15.24 -37.32
N LYS A 253 -24.24 -16.34 -37.10
CA LYS A 253 -24.47 -16.87 -35.76
C LYS A 253 -23.17 -17.28 -35.06
N VAL A 254 -22.28 -17.95 -35.79
CA VAL A 254 -20.95 -18.32 -35.28
C VAL A 254 -20.12 -17.07 -34.94
N ALA A 255 -20.09 -16.07 -35.83
CA ALA A 255 -19.41 -14.80 -35.58
C ALA A 255 -19.93 -14.10 -34.31
N LEU A 256 -21.26 -14.04 -34.11
CA LEU A 256 -21.85 -13.45 -32.90
C LEU A 256 -21.46 -14.23 -31.64
N THR A 257 -21.47 -15.56 -31.68
CA THR A 257 -21.00 -16.37 -30.55
C THR A 257 -19.52 -16.10 -30.23
N LEU A 258 -18.68 -15.95 -31.24
CA LEU A 258 -17.26 -15.64 -31.08
C LEU A 258 -17.05 -14.23 -30.51
N ILE A 259 -17.81 -13.23 -30.96
CA ILE A 259 -17.80 -11.86 -30.40
C ILE A 259 -18.15 -11.91 -28.92
N VAL A 260 -19.22 -12.61 -28.52
CA VAL A 260 -19.62 -12.74 -27.11
C VAL A 260 -18.53 -13.44 -26.30
N GLY A 261 -17.96 -14.53 -26.80
CA GLY A 261 -16.89 -15.27 -26.12
C GLY A 261 -15.63 -14.43 -25.90
N MET A 262 -15.13 -13.76 -26.96
CA MET A 262 -13.97 -12.87 -26.86
C MET A 262 -14.23 -11.66 -25.96
N SER A 263 -15.44 -11.09 -26.01
CA SER A 263 -15.83 -9.98 -25.14
C SER A 263 -15.92 -10.39 -23.67
N ALA A 264 -16.35 -11.63 -23.39
CA ALA A 264 -16.35 -12.17 -22.04
C ALA A 264 -14.92 -12.34 -21.49
N ILE A 265 -13.99 -12.82 -22.33
CA ILE A 265 -12.56 -12.89 -21.96
C ILE A 265 -12.00 -11.50 -21.72
N ASP A 266 -12.23 -10.53 -22.62
CA ASP A 266 -11.81 -9.14 -22.45
C ASP A 266 -12.34 -8.52 -21.14
N LEU A 267 -13.60 -8.81 -20.79
CA LEU A 267 -14.18 -8.37 -19.53
C LEU A 267 -13.43 -8.97 -18.33
N VAL A 268 -13.10 -10.26 -18.36
CA VAL A 268 -12.32 -10.90 -17.30
C VAL A 268 -10.95 -10.23 -17.17
N TRP A 269 -10.22 -10.03 -18.26
CA TRP A 269 -8.93 -9.31 -18.26
C TRP A 269 -9.03 -7.91 -17.68
N THR A 270 -10.11 -7.20 -18.01
CA THR A 270 -10.34 -5.85 -17.52
C THR A 270 -10.56 -5.84 -16.00
N ILE A 271 -11.39 -6.75 -15.48
CA ILE A 271 -11.63 -6.87 -14.04
C ILE A 271 -10.33 -7.20 -13.31
N LEU A 272 -9.57 -8.16 -13.84
CA LEU A 272 -8.31 -8.61 -13.27
C LEU A 272 -7.26 -7.49 -13.26
N SER A 273 -7.14 -6.74 -14.35
CA SER A 273 -6.19 -5.62 -14.46
C SER A 273 -6.53 -4.45 -13.53
N ILE A 274 -7.83 -4.20 -13.28
CA ILE A 274 -8.28 -3.19 -12.32
C ILE A 274 -8.00 -3.63 -10.88
N GLN A 275 -8.25 -4.90 -10.57
CA GLN A 275 -7.95 -5.45 -9.24
C GLN A 275 -6.45 -5.42 -8.93
N ALA A 276 -5.60 -5.58 -9.95
CA ALA A 276 -4.15 -5.45 -9.83
C ALA A 276 -3.65 -3.99 -9.74
N GLY A 277 -4.54 -2.99 -9.83
CA GLY A 277 -4.16 -1.57 -9.83
C GLY A 277 -3.33 -1.14 -11.04
N LYS A 278 -3.26 -1.96 -12.11
CA LYS A 278 -2.41 -1.73 -13.28
C LYS A 278 -3.04 -0.85 -14.35
N MET A 279 -4.33 -0.52 -14.25
CA MET A 279 -5.06 0.23 -15.27
C MET A 279 -5.33 1.67 -14.87
N THR A 280 -4.76 2.61 -15.64
CA THR A 280 -5.21 3.99 -15.73
C THR A 280 -6.21 4.13 -16.87
N GLU A 281 -7.49 4.36 -16.58
CA GLU A 281 -8.51 4.57 -17.60
C GLU A 281 -8.34 5.92 -18.30
N MET A 282 -8.27 5.90 -19.63
CA MET A 282 -8.14 7.10 -20.46
C MET A 282 -9.50 7.69 -20.86
N ASN A 283 -10.57 6.91 -20.78
CA ASN A 283 -11.91 7.37 -21.17
C ASN A 283 -12.59 8.07 -19.98
N PRO A 284 -12.91 9.38 -20.08
CA PRO A 284 -13.49 10.14 -18.97
C PRO A 284 -14.88 9.64 -18.55
N ILE A 285 -15.63 9.01 -19.46
CA ILE A 285 -16.93 8.40 -19.14
C ILE A 285 -16.71 7.10 -18.36
N ALA A 286 -15.76 6.27 -18.81
CA ALA A 286 -15.42 5.03 -18.10
C ALA A 286 -14.78 5.30 -16.73
N ALA A 287 -14.01 6.38 -16.60
CA ALA A 287 -13.36 6.80 -15.36
C ALA A 287 -14.35 6.99 -14.20
N GLN A 288 -15.59 7.41 -14.49
CA GLN A 288 -16.65 7.52 -13.47
C GLN A 288 -17.05 6.15 -12.88
N PHE A 289 -16.84 5.06 -13.62
CA PHE A 289 -17.16 3.70 -13.19
C PHE A 289 -15.95 2.94 -12.62
N VAL A 290 -14.73 3.49 -12.70
CA VAL A 290 -13.49 2.85 -12.21
C VAL A 290 -13.50 2.62 -10.70
N GLY A 291 -14.24 3.45 -9.95
CA GLY A 291 -14.34 3.31 -8.50
C GLY A 291 -14.91 1.96 -8.04
N THR A 292 -15.59 1.20 -8.93
CA THR A 292 -16.11 -0.13 -8.61
C THR A 292 -15.97 -1.09 -9.80
N PRO A 293 -15.30 -2.26 -9.65
CA PRO A 293 -15.18 -3.25 -10.72
C PRO A 293 -16.53 -3.71 -11.31
N SER A 294 -17.58 -3.73 -10.47
CA SER A 294 -18.94 -4.07 -10.87
C SER A 294 -19.55 -3.06 -11.84
N GLY A 295 -19.29 -1.76 -11.65
CA GLY A 295 -19.79 -0.69 -12.53
C GLY A 295 -19.25 -0.84 -13.95
N LEU A 296 -17.94 -1.09 -14.08
CA LEU A 296 -17.33 -1.31 -15.39
C LEU A 296 -17.81 -2.59 -16.06
N ALA A 297 -17.98 -3.66 -15.28
CA ALA A 297 -18.52 -4.91 -15.81
C ALA A 297 -19.94 -4.74 -16.35
N LEU A 298 -20.80 -4.05 -15.60
CA LEU A 298 -22.17 -3.75 -16.04
C LEU A 298 -22.18 -2.90 -17.31
N PHE A 299 -21.31 -1.88 -17.39
CA PHE A 299 -21.17 -1.05 -18.59
C PHE A 299 -20.75 -1.89 -19.82
N LYS A 300 -19.71 -2.73 -19.70
CA LYS A 300 -19.27 -3.60 -20.80
C LYS A 300 -20.34 -4.61 -21.21
N LEU A 301 -21.03 -5.23 -20.25
CA LEU A 301 -22.10 -6.20 -20.52
C LEU A 301 -23.28 -5.54 -21.24
N THR A 302 -23.70 -4.34 -20.81
CA THR A 302 -24.79 -3.60 -21.45
C THR A 302 -24.41 -3.13 -22.86
N ALA A 303 -23.22 -2.56 -23.04
CA ALA A 303 -22.73 -2.13 -24.35
C ALA A 303 -22.58 -3.31 -25.33
N THR A 304 -21.97 -4.41 -24.89
CA THR A 304 -21.78 -5.62 -25.72
C THR A 304 -23.12 -6.29 -26.02
N GLY A 305 -23.98 -6.43 -25.01
CA GLY A 305 -25.30 -7.05 -25.17
C GLY A 305 -26.19 -6.28 -26.14
N THR A 306 -26.23 -4.95 -26.02
CA THR A 306 -27.01 -4.09 -26.94
C THR A 306 -26.47 -4.14 -28.36
N ALA A 307 -25.14 -4.12 -28.56
CA ALA A 307 -24.52 -4.26 -29.87
C ALA A 307 -24.84 -5.63 -30.52
N CYS A 308 -24.66 -6.73 -29.79
CA CYS A 308 -24.97 -8.07 -30.26
C CYS A 308 -26.47 -8.22 -30.60
N LEU A 309 -27.36 -7.67 -29.77
CA LEU A 309 -28.80 -7.70 -30.03
C LEU A 309 -29.17 -6.93 -31.31
N ALA A 310 -28.56 -5.76 -31.52
CA ALA A 310 -28.79 -4.95 -32.73
C ALA A 310 -28.33 -5.69 -34.00
N LEU A 311 -27.14 -6.30 -33.98
CA LEU A 311 -26.62 -7.12 -35.08
C LEU A 311 -27.53 -8.33 -35.35
N TYR A 312 -27.98 -9.01 -34.30
CA TYR A 312 -28.86 -10.17 -34.41
C TYR A 312 -30.25 -9.82 -34.97
N TRP A 313 -30.82 -8.68 -34.56
CA TRP A 313 -32.12 -8.23 -35.07
C TRP A 313 -32.02 -7.95 -36.57
N LYS A 314 -30.98 -7.22 -37.02
CA LYS A 314 -30.84 -6.79 -38.41
C LYS A 314 -30.07 -7.78 -39.31
N ARG A 315 -29.99 -9.04 -38.91
CA ARG A 315 -29.22 -10.11 -39.55
C ARG A 315 -29.52 -10.40 -41.03
N GLU A 316 -30.69 -10.03 -41.52
CA GLU A 316 -31.11 -10.25 -42.90
C GLU A 316 -30.44 -9.29 -43.89
N HIS A 317 -29.88 -8.17 -43.41
CA HIS A 317 -29.23 -7.19 -44.27
C HIS A 317 -27.75 -7.54 -44.53
N PRO A 318 -27.30 -7.62 -45.80
CA PRO A 318 -25.91 -7.95 -46.14
C PRO A 318 -24.87 -7.01 -45.51
N ARG A 319 -25.20 -5.73 -45.37
CA ARG A 319 -24.33 -4.74 -44.71
C ARG A 319 -24.09 -5.06 -43.23
N ILE A 320 -25.08 -5.63 -42.56
CA ILE A 320 -24.99 -6.01 -41.14
C ILE A 320 -24.17 -7.28 -40.97
N GLN A 321 -24.24 -8.20 -41.93
CA GLN A 321 -23.38 -9.38 -41.96
C GLN A 321 -21.90 -8.97 -42.12
N LEU A 322 -21.63 -8.03 -43.04
CA LEU A 322 -20.30 -7.44 -43.20
C LEU A 322 -19.83 -6.71 -41.93
N ALA A 323 -20.70 -5.94 -41.29
CA ALA A 323 -20.38 -5.28 -40.02
C ALA A 323 -20.08 -6.28 -38.89
N THR A 324 -20.85 -7.37 -38.78
CA THR A 324 -20.63 -8.45 -37.81
C THR A 324 -19.27 -9.10 -38.03
N TRP A 325 -18.89 -9.32 -39.29
CA TRP A 325 -17.58 -9.86 -39.65
C TRP A 325 -16.45 -8.92 -39.20
N TRP A 326 -16.54 -7.62 -39.52
CA TRP A 326 -15.57 -6.62 -39.09
C TRP A 326 -15.48 -6.53 -37.56
N MET A 327 -16.62 -6.57 -36.86
CA MET A 327 -16.63 -6.58 -35.40
C MET A 327 -15.94 -7.82 -34.82
N CYS A 328 -16.17 -8.99 -35.41
CA CYS A 328 -15.46 -10.22 -35.02
C CYS A 328 -13.94 -10.06 -35.19
N LEU A 329 -13.48 -9.48 -36.30
CA LEU A 329 -12.07 -9.21 -36.54
C LEU A 329 -11.48 -8.21 -35.53
N VAL A 330 -12.21 -7.14 -35.21
CA VAL A 330 -11.80 -6.18 -34.17
C VAL A 330 -11.66 -6.87 -32.81
N CYS A 331 -12.61 -7.72 -32.42
CA CYS A 331 -12.50 -8.50 -31.19
C CYS A 331 -11.25 -9.39 -31.18
N VAL A 332 -10.94 -10.07 -32.30
CA VAL A 332 -9.71 -10.88 -32.44
C VAL A 332 -8.46 -10.02 -32.21
N LEU A 333 -8.39 -8.83 -32.82
CA LEU A 333 -7.25 -7.91 -32.64
C LEU A 333 -7.11 -7.43 -31.19
N LEU A 334 -8.22 -7.14 -30.52
CA LEU A 334 -8.21 -6.76 -29.11
C LEU A 334 -7.75 -7.92 -28.22
N THR A 335 -8.18 -9.16 -28.51
CA THR A 335 -7.70 -10.35 -27.81
C THR A 335 -6.19 -10.54 -27.98
N PHE A 336 -5.67 -10.39 -29.20
CA PHE A 336 -4.21 -10.43 -29.44
C PHE A 336 -3.46 -9.33 -28.71
N ARG A 337 -4.00 -8.11 -28.67
CA ARG A 337 -3.41 -7.00 -27.91
C ARG A 337 -3.22 -7.41 -26.45
N TRP A 338 -4.22 -8.00 -25.81
CA TRP A 338 -4.12 -8.44 -24.42
C TRP A 338 -3.03 -9.49 -24.23
N ILE A 339 -2.99 -10.52 -25.08
CA ILE A 339 -1.97 -11.58 -25.01
C ILE A 339 -0.56 -11.00 -25.14
N VAL A 340 -0.36 -10.07 -26.09
CA VAL A 340 0.96 -9.45 -26.31
C VAL A 340 1.37 -8.59 -25.13
N VAL A 341 0.45 -7.76 -24.61
CA VAL A 341 0.74 -6.90 -23.45
C VAL A 341 1.06 -7.73 -22.21
N ASP A 342 0.31 -8.80 -21.97
CA ASP A 342 0.55 -9.70 -20.84
C ASP A 342 1.90 -10.43 -20.97
N SER A 343 2.24 -10.91 -22.17
CA SER A 343 3.53 -11.58 -22.42
C SER A 343 4.76 -10.66 -22.33
N ALA A 344 4.56 -9.34 -22.37
CA ALA A 344 5.63 -8.36 -22.30
C ALA A 344 5.87 -7.81 -20.89
N MET A 345 4.96 -8.09 -19.94
CA MET A 345 5.09 -7.73 -18.52
C MET A 345 5.82 -8.82 -17.73
#